data_AF-A0A3D3R5G4-F1
#
_entry.id   AF-A0A3D3R5G4-F1
#
_cell.length_a   1.000
_cell.length_b   1.000
_cell.length_c   1.000
_cell.angle_alpha   90.00
_cell.angle_beta   90.00
_cell.angle_gamma   90.00
#
_symmetry.space_group_name_H-M   'P 1'
#
loop_
_entity.id
_entity.type
_entity.pdbx_description
1 polymer ?
#
loop_
_entity_poly.entity_id
_entity_poly.type
_entity_poly.pdbx_seq_one_letter_code
_entity_poly.pdbx_strand_id
1 'polypeptide(L)'
;MKIVYYPKPRDLNVFIRGNAANLGELVPRRFVRVLSEGQPEPFRNGSGRLELAQKIANRDNPLTARVMVNRIWQHHFGEGLVDTPSNYGKTGSLPSHPELLDDLAVWFMDEGWSMKKLHRLIMLSATYQQSSNIELSEAQQ
;
A
#
# COMPACT_ATOMS: atom_id res chain seq x y z
N MET A 1 -15.79 -21.65 18.19
CA MET A 1 -15.60 -21.22 16.79
C MET A 1 -15.04 -22.40 16.01
N LYS A 2 -15.81 -23.00 15.09
CA LYS A 2 -15.34 -24.16 14.30
C LYS A 2 -14.73 -23.62 13.01
N ILE A 3 -13.41 -23.71 12.87
CA ILE A 3 -12.75 -23.38 11.61
C ILE A 3 -13.11 -24.50 10.62
N VAL A 4 -13.92 -24.17 9.62
CA VAL A 4 -14.25 -25.12 8.55
C VAL A 4 -13.22 -24.96 7.45
N TYR A 5 -12.34 -25.95 7.31
CA TYR A 5 -11.35 -26.00 6.24
C TYR A 5 -11.99 -26.60 4.98
N TYR A 6 -11.84 -25.90 3.85
CA TYR A 6 -12.26 -26.40 2.54
C TYR A 6 -11.00 -26.63 1.69
N PRO A 7 -10.75 -27.87 1.22
CA PRO A 7 -9.50 -28.23 0.55
C PRO A 7 -9.37 -27.65 -0.86
N LYS A 8 -10.50 -27.29 -1.50
CA LYS A 8 -10.53 -26.72 -2.84
C LYS A 8 -11.00 -25.26 -2.78
N PRO A 9 -10.32 -24.33 -3.49
CA PRO A 9 -10.84 -22.99 -3.69
C PRO A 9 -12.21 -23.02 -4.35
N ARG A 10 -13.09 -22.12 -3.91
CA ARG A 10 -14.43 -21.97 -4.49
C ARG A 10 -14.83 -20.51 -4.51
N ASP A 11 -15.72 -20.20 -5.43
CA ASP A 11 -16.44 -18.95 -5.44
C ASP A 11 -17.50 -18.97 -4.32
N LEU A 12 -17.89 -17.79 -3.83
CA LEU A 12 -18.81 -17.66 -2.70
C LEU A 12 -19.99 -16.77 -3.10
N ASN A 13 -21.17 -17.13 -2.63
CA ASN A 13 -22.34 -16.28 -2.73
C ASN A 13 -22.20 -15.07 -1.81
N VAL A 14 -22.85 -13.96 -2.17
CA VAL A 14 -23.06 -12.84 -1.26
C VAL A 14 -23.87 -13.33 -0.06
N PHE A 15 -23.37 -13.13 1.16
CA PHE A 15 -24.15 -13.40 2.36
C PHE A 15 -25.03 -12.19 2.65
N ILE A 16 -26.34 -12.32 2.41
CA ILE A 16 -27.27 -11.21 2.56
C ILE A 16 -27.32 -10.81 4.04
N ARG A 17 -26.96 -9.56 4.32
CA ARG A 17 -26.81 -9.02 5.68
C ARG A 17 -25.82 -9.83 6.56
N GLY A 18 -24.81 -10.45 5.94
CA GLY A 18 -23.80 -11.25 6.64
C GLY A 18 -24.28 -12.60 7.15
N ASN A 19 -25.51 -13.02 6.82
CA ASN A 19 -26.03 -14.32 7.23
C ASN A 19 -25.59 -15.42 6.25
N ALA A 20 -24.74 -16.35 6.73
CA ALA A 20 -24.23 -17.47 5.94
C ALA A 20 -25.30 -18.49 5.49
N ALA A 21 -26.48 -18.49 6.11
CA ALA A 21 -27.62 -19.31 5.68
C ALA A 21 -28.47 -18.63 4.59
N ASN A 22 -28.37 -17.30 4.45
CA ASN A 22 -29.11 -16.54 3.45
C ASN A 22 -28.18 -16.13 2.29
N LEU A 23 -28.11 -17.00 1.29
CA LEU A 23 -27.22 -16.86 0.15
C LEU A 23 -27.88 -16.03 -0.97
N GLY A 24 -27.17 -15.02 -1.46
CA GLY A 24 -27.51 -14.24 -2.63
C GLY A 24 -26.79 -14.71 -3.89
N GLU A 25 -26.50 -13.78 -4.81
CA GLU A 25 -25.80 -14.05 -6.07
C GLU A 25 -24.40 -14.65 -5.84
N LEU A 26 -24.00 -15.59 -6.70
CA LEU A 26 -22.66 -16.14 -6.72
C LEU A 26 -21.64 -15.08 -7.16
N VAL A 27 -20.62 -14.83 -6.34
CA VAL A 27 -19.53 -13.91 -6.68
C VAL A 27 -18.29 -14.72 -7.04
N PRO A 28 -17.87 -14.69 -8.32
CA PRO A 28 -16.61 -15.31 -8.71
C PRO A 28 -15.45 -14.58 -8.04
N ARG A 29 -14.40 -15.32 -7.67
CA ARG A 29 -13.15 -14.73 -7.19
C ARG A 29 -12.59 -13.84 -8.29
N ARG A 30 -12.40 -12.57 -7.97
CA ARG A 30 -11.89 -11.54 -8.89
C ARG A 30 -11.34 -10.38 -8.08
N PHE A 31 -10.70 -9.43 -8.75
CA PHE A 31 -10.26 -8.20 -8.09
C PHE A 31 -11.45 -7.34 -7.64
N VAL A 32 -11.20 -6.40 -6.74
CA VAL A 32 -12.25 -5.57 -6.16
C VAL A 32 -12.83 -4.64 -7.23
N ARG A 33 -14.12 -4.79 -7.54
CA ARG A 33 -14.79 -4.03 -8.62
C ARG A 33 -14.69 -2.52 -8.44
N VAL A 34 -14.84 -1.99 -7.23
CA VAL A 34 -14.77 -0.54 -6.98
C VAL A 34 -13.36 0.04 -7.21
N LEU A 35 -12.34 -0.81 -7.22
CA LEU A 35 -10.94 -0.45 -7.51
C LEU A 35 -10.51 -0.85 -8.93
N SER A 36 -11.46 -1.23 -9.79
CA SER A 36 -11.20 -1.68 -11.15
C SER A 36 -11.84 -0.73 -12.15
N GLU A 37 -11.18 -0.54 -13.30
CA GLU A 37 -11.83 0.06 -14.47
C GLU A 37 -12.81 -0.96 -15.06
N GLY A 38 -14.12 -0.74 -14.82
CA GLY A 38 -15.17 -1.62 -15.30
C GLY A 38 -15.30 -2.93 -14.51
N GLN A 39 -15.64 -4.02 -15.21
CA GLN A 39 -15.88 -5.31 -14.59
C GLN A 39 -14.59 -6.16 -14.60
N PRO A 40 -14.00 -6.47 -13.42
CA PRO A 40 -12.79 -7.27 -13.37
C PRO A 40 -13.08 -8.73 -13.74
N GLU A 41 -12.19 -9.29 -14.56
CA GLU A 41 -12.23 -10.70 -14.95
C GLU A 41 -12.08 -11.62 -13.73
N PRO A 42 -12.80 -12.77 -13.71
CA PRO A 42 -12.60 -13.81 -12.74
C PRO A 42 -11.17 -14.38 -12.74
N PHE A 43 -10.66 -14.65 -11.54
CA PHE A 43 -9.41 -15.37 -11.30
C PHE A 43 -9.58 -16.85 -11.68
N ARG A 44 -8.59 -17.38 -12.41
CA ARG A 44 -8.69 -18.72 -13.01
C ARG A 44 -7.71 -19.72 -12.40
N ASN A 45 -6.67 -19.25 -11.72
CA ASN A 45 -5.53 -20.08 -11.31
C ASN A 45 -5.50 -20.35 -9.80
N GLY A 46 -5.63 -21.63 -9.44
CA GLY A 46 -5.54 -22.08 -8.06
C GLY A 46 -6.53 -21.34 -7.15
N SER A 47 -6.04 -20.74 -6.06
CA SER A 47 -6.87 -19.99 -5.11
C SER A 47 -7.24 -18.58 -5.57
N GLY A 48 -6.57 -18.03 -6.58
CA GLY A 48 -6.66 -16.61 -6.95
C GLY A 48 -5.82 -15.67 -6.08
N ARG A 49 -5.13 -16.17 -5.03
CA ARG A 49 -4.27 -15.34 -4.17
C ARG A 49 -3.09 -14.73 -4.91
N LEU A 50 -2.47 -15.49 -5.82
CA LEU A 50 -1.37 -14.99 -6.64
C LEU A 50 -1.86 -13.91 -7.62
N GLU A 51 -3.00 -14.14 -8.29
CA GLU A 51 -3.62 -13.18 -9.20
C GLU A 51 -4.01 -11.89 -8.45
N LEU A 52 -4.55 -12.02 -7.22
CA LEU A 52 -4.81 -10.88 -6.34
C LEU A 52 -3.52 -10.13 -5.99
N ALA A 53 -2.46 -10.83 -5.59
CA ALA A 53 -1.18 -10.20 -5.27
C ALA A 53 -0.57 -9.47 -6.48
N GLN A 54 -0.65 -10.06 -7.67
CA GLN A 54 -0.21 -9.44 -8.92
C GLN A 54 -1.02 -8.20 -9.28
N LYS A 55 -2.34 -8.18 -9.00
CA LYS A 55 -3.17 -6.99 -9.18
C LYS A 55 -2.88 -5.89 -8.18
N ILE A 56 -2.59 -6.25 -6.92
CA ILE A 56 -2.19 -5.29 -5.89
C ILE A 56 -0.83 -4.67 -6.25
N ALA A 57 0.19 -5.48 -6.50
CA ALA A 57 1.54 -5.04 -6.85
C ALA A 57 1.72 -4.78 -8.37
N ASN A 58 0.67 -4.33 -9.04
CA ASN A 58 0.73 -3.96 -10.44
C ASN A 58 1.27 -2.52 -10.58
N ARG A 59 2.09 -2.25 -11.60
CA ARG A 59 2.58 -0.91 -11.93
C ARG A 59 1.45 0.07 -12.26
N ASP A 60 0.35 -0.42 -12.84
CA ASP A 60 -0.85 0.36 -13.13
C ASP A 60 -1.66 0.70 -11.85
N ASN A 61 -1.29 0.12 -10.70
CA ASN A 61 -1.83 0.47 -9.39
C ASN A 61 -0.80 1.27 -8.58
N PRO A 62 -0.79 2.62 -8.68
CA PRO A 62 0.22 3.44 -8.03
C PRO A 62 0.10 3.45 -6.49
N LEU A 63 -1.06 3.05 -5.93
CA LEU A 63 -1.30 3.10 -4.49
C LEU A 63 -0.32 2.24 -3.71
N THR A 64 0.00 1.05 -4.22
CA THR A 64 0.88 0.12 -3.49
C THR A 64 2.29 0.66 -3.37
N ALA A 65 2.82 1.27 -4.43
CA ALA A 65 4.14 1.92 -4.39
C ALA A 65 4.13 3.12 -3.42
N ARG A 66 3.16 4.02 -3.53
CA ARG A 66 3.02 5.20 -2.66
C ARG A 66 2.94 4.82 -1.17
N VAL A 67 2.10 3.84 -0.83
CA VAL A 67 1.96 3.34 0.55
C VAL A 67 3.30 2.82 1.08
N MET A 68 4.02 2.05 0.27
CA MET A 68 5.27 1.43 0.70
C MET A 68 6.40 2.45 0.87
N VAL A 69 6.51 3.40 -0.07
CA VAL A 69 7.45 4.52 0.03
C VAL A 69 7.18 5.34 1.29
N ASN A 70 5.93 5.72 1.55
CA ASN A 70 5.58 6.52 2.72
C ASN A 70 5.89 5.82 4.03
N ARG A 71 5.67 4.49 4.11
CA ARG A 71 6.03 3.71 5.30
C ARG A 71 7.53 3.71 5.54
N ILE A 72 8.32 3.50 4.49
CA ILE A 72 9.78 3.52 4.57
C ILE A 72 10.29 4.92 4.95
N TRP A 73 9.71 5.97 4.36
CA TRP A 73 10.00 7.35 4.69
C TRP A 73 9.70 7.65 6.17
N GLN A 74 8.51 7.28 6.64
CA GLN A 74 8.11 7.45 8.03
C GLN A 74 9.06 6.75 9.01
N HIS A 75 9.58 5.58 8.66
CA HIS A 75 10.57 4.89 9.50
C HIS A 75 11.92 5.62 9.60
N HIS A 76 12.28 6.41 8.58
CA HIS A 76 13.54 7.18 8.56
C HIS A 76 13.40 8.55 9.20
N PHE A 77 12.26 9.23 9.01
CA PHE A 77 12.05 10.62 9.44
C PHE A 77 11.09 10.77 10.63
N GLY A 78 10.51 9.69 11.13
CA GLY A 78 9.52 9.69 12.22
C GLY A 78 8.10 10.05 11.78
N GLU A 79 7.98 10.88 10.73
CA GLU A 79 6.71 11.29 10.12
C GLU A 79 6.67 10.90 8.64
N GLY A 80 5.51 10.46 8.16
CA GLY A 80 5.29 10.14 6.76
C GLY A 80 5.06 11.40 5.92
N LEU A 81 5.29 11.30 4.60
CA LEU A 81 4.82 12.32 3.65
C LEU A 81 3.29 12.45 3.69
N VAL A 82 2.61 11.34 3.96
CA VAL A 82 1.22 11.27 4.40
C VAL A 82 1.22 10.79 5.85
N ASP A 83 0.72 11.63 6.76
CA ASP A 83 0.64 11.38 8.21
C ASP A 83 -0.25 10.17 8.60
N THR A 84 -1.08 9.72 7.65
CA THR A 84 -2.10 8.69 7.77
C THR A 84 -1.70 7.47 6.92
N PRO A 85 -0.67 6.69 7.32
CA PRO A 85 -0.02 5.66 6.49
C PRO A 85 -0.93 4.49 6.07
N SER A 86 -2.13 4.39 6.66
CA SER A 86 -3.12 3.34 6.38
C SER A 86 -4.38 3.85 5.67
N ASN A 87 -4.49 5.15 5.39
CA ASN A 87 -5.68 5.76 4.81
C ASN A 87 -5.29 6.67 3.64
N TYR A 88 -5.16 6.07 2.46
CA TYR A 88 -4.91 6.80 1.22
C TYR A 88 -6.23 7.05 0.52
N GLY A 89 -6.61 8.32 0.33
CA GLY A 89 -7.85 8.70 -0.35
C GLY A 89 -8.52 9.91 0.29
N LYS A 90 -9.81 10.12 -0.03
CA LYS A 90 -10.58 11.30 0.43
C LYS A 90 -10.73 11.41 1.95
N THR A 91 -10.56 10.30 2.66
CA THR A 91 -10.64 10.22 4.13
C THR A 91 -9.28 10.31 4.81
N GLY A 92 -8.19 10.32 4.06
CA GLY A 92 -6.83 10.52 4.56
C GLY A 92 -6.38 11.97 4.43
N SER A 93 -5.26 12.29 5.06
CA SER A 93 -4.62 13.59 4.86
C SER A 93 -3.96 13.67 3.49
N LEU A 94 -3.81 14.88 3.00
CA LEU A 94 -3.05 15.14 1.78
C LEU A 94 -1.55 14.94 2.03
N PRO A 95 -0.78 14.47 1.03
CA PRO A 95 0.66 14.45 1.14
C PRO A 95 1.22 15.85 1.35
N SER A 96 2.17 16.02 2.27
CA SER A 96 2.89 17.27 2.47
C SER A 96 3.72 17.65 1.23
N HIS A 97 4.30 16.65 0.58
CA HIS A 97 5.11 16.80 -0.63
C HIS A 97 4.65 15.76 -1.68
N PRO A 98 3.58 16.05 -2.45
CA PRO A 98 2.98 15.08 -3.37
C PRO A 98 3.90 14.69 -4.52
N GLU A 99 4.64 15.65 -5.09
CA GLU A 99 5.59 15.39 -6.19
C GLU A 99 6.72 14.46 -5.73
N LEU A 100 7.28 14.70 -4.55
CA LEU A 100 8.31 13.83 -3.96
C LEU A 100 7.81 12.41 -3.74
N LEU A 101 6.59 12.24 -3.23
CA LEU A 101 5.99 10.93 -3.03
C LEU A 101 5.82 10.19 -4.36
N ASP A 102 5.40 10.90 -5.41
CA ASP A 102 5.20 10.35 -6.74
C ASP A 102 6.51 9.96 -7.41
N ASP A 103 7.53 10.82 -7.33
CA ASP A 103 8.87 10.55 -7.85
C ASP A 103 9.48 9.32 -7.19
N LEU A 104 9.41 9.22 -5.86
CA LEU A 104 9.91 8.07 -5.12
C LEU A 104 9.12 6.79 -5.43
N ALA A 105 7.79 6.90 -5.63
CA ALA A 105 6.95 5.76 -5.98
C ALA A 105 7.25 5.23 -7.38
N VAL A 106 7.40 6.11 -8.38
CA VAL A 106 7.80 5.74 -9.74
C VAL A 106 9.19 5.11 -9.73
N TRP A 107 10.16 5.76 -9.07
CA TRP A 107 11.51 5.24 -8.94
C TRP A 107 11.53 3.86 -8.27
N PHE A 108 10.73 3.66 -7.21
CA PHE A 108 10.66 2.37 -6.51
C PHE A 108 10.15 1.24 -7.41
N MET A 109 9.17 1.53 -8.27
CA MET A 109 8.69 0.56 -9.26
C MET A 109 9.73 0.28 -10.35
N ASP A 110 10.43 1.31 -10.84
CA ASP A 110 11.47 1.19 -11.88
C ASP A 110 12.70 0.41 -11.40
N GLU A 111 13.07 0.56 -10.13
CA GLU A 111 14.19 -0.16 -9.52
C GLU A 111 13.86 -1.58 -9.06
N GLY A 112 12.70 -2.09 -9.49
CA GLY A 112 12.27 -3.47 -9.28
C GLY A 112 11.72 -3.72 -7.88
N TRP A 113 11.05 -2.73 -7.27
CA TRP A 113 10.43 -2.83 -5.94
C TRP A 113 11.43 -3.18 -4.82
N SER A 114 12.71 -2.81 -5.00
CA SER A 114 13.77 -3.14 -4.06
C SER A 114 13.77 -2.18 -2.86
N MET A 115 13.25 -2.66 -1.72
CA MET A 115 13.25 -1.88 -0.47
C MET A 115 14.67 -1.44 -0.08
N LYS A 116 15.67 -2.33 -0.25
CA LYS A 116 17.08 -2.02 0.04
C LYS A 116 17.60 -0.84 -0.77
N LYS A 117 17.26 -0.78 -2.07
CA LYS A 117 17.66 0.36 -2.91
C LYS A 117 16.97 1.64 -2.44
N LEU A 118 15.68 1.58 -2.10
CA LEU A 118 14.93 2.74 -1.59
C LEU A 118 15.49 3.27 -0.26
N HIS A 119 15.80 2.39 0.69
CA HIS A 119 16.46 2.80 1.93
C HIS A 119 17.79 3.51 1.64
N ARG A 120 18.61 2.96 0.74
CA ARG A 120 19.88 3.59 0.34
C ARG A 120 19.66 4.96 -0.30
N LEU A 121 18.70 5.09 -1.21
CA LEU A 121 18.37 6.37 -1.85
C LEU A 121 18.04 7.44 -0.81
N ILE A 122 17.17 7.11 0.15
CA ILE A 122 16.78 8.03 1.23
C ILE A 122 18.00 8.40 2.10
N MET A 123 18.79 7.42 2.54
CA MET A 123 19.96 7.65 3.40
C MET A 123 21.09 8.45 2.73
N LEU A 124 21.15 8.44 1.39
CA LEU A 124 22.09 9.22 0.60
C LEU A 124 21.54 10.59 0.18
N SER A 125 20.28 10.91 0.52
CA SER A 125 19.70 12.22 0.21
C SER A 125 20.28 13.31 1.10
N ALA A 126 20.38 14.53 0.57
CA ALA A 126 20.79 15.70 1.34
C ALA A 126 19.87 15.95 2.55
N THR A 127 18.56 15.67 2.40
CA THR A 127 17.57 15.79 3.47
C THR A 127 17.87 14.87 4.65
N TYR A 128 18.23 13.61 4.38
CA TYR A 128 18.58 12.66 5.46
C TYR A 128 19.93 12.98 6.10
N GLN A 129 20.88 13.51 5.32
CA GLN A 129 22.22 13.84 5.78
C GLN A 129 22.33 15.23 6.41
N GLN A 130 21.23 15.96 6.52
CA GLN A 130 21.24 17.29 7.09
C GLN A 130 21.59 17.22 8.58
N SER A 131 22.72 17.82 8.95
CA SER A 131 23.16 17.97 10.34
C SER A 131 22.75 19.34 10.88
N SER A 132 22.18 19.39 12.08
CA SER A 132 22.09 20.64 12.84
C SER A 132 23.32 20.80 13.74
N ASN A 133 24.17 21.78 13.41
CA ASN A 133 25.14 22.29 14.39
C ASN A 133 24.38 23.24 15.32
N ILE A 134 24.09 22.78 16.54
CA ILE A 134 23.57 23.63 17.59
C ILE A 134 24.78 24.28 18.26
N GLU A 135 25.09 25.52 17.88
CA GLU A 135 25.95 26.36 18.71
C GLU A 135 25.15 26.77 19.96
N LEU A 136 25.48 26.16 21.09
CA LEU A 136 24.97 26.58 22.38
C LEU A 136 25.60 27.94 22.71
N SER A 137 24.89 29.03 22.40
CA SER A 137 25.20 30.35 22.94
C SER A 137 25.10 30.26 24.46
N GLU A 138 26.24 30.26 25.15
CA GLU A 138 26.29 30.33 26.61
C GLU A 138 25.52 31.56 27.07
N ALA A 139 24.35 31.33 27.68
CA ALA A 139 23.59 32.39 28.33
C ALA A 139 24.45 32.90 29.50
N GLN A 140 24.92 34.15 29.35
CA GLN A 140 25.74 34.84 30.33
C GLN A 140 24.99 34.95 31.67
N GLN A 141 25.75 34.67 32.74
CA GLN A 141 25.39 34.72 34.15
C GLN A 141 24.95 36.10 34.62
#